data_AF-A0A928SA33-F1
#
_entry.id   AF-A0A928SA33-F1
#
_cell.length_a   1.000
_cell.length_b   1.000
_cell.length_c   1.000
_cell.angle_alpha   90.00
_cell.angle_beta   90.00
_cell.angle_gamma   90.00
#
_symmetry.space_group_name_H-M   'P 1'
#
loop_
_entity.id
_entity.type
_entity.pdbx_description
1 polymer ?
#
loop_
_entity_poly.entity_id
_entity_poly.type
_entity_poly.pdbx_seq_one_letter_code
_entity_poly.pdbx_strand_id
1 'polypeptide(L)'
;MKKSFALVALLSLLITISAVVFILNVNADEKTNIVIVLDISGSMAAEDFNPNRLEAAKGAIQNFIDNRQDNPIGFITFAGEIASQVTLTLDHEALKQAISETQLAWNIGLDSGTAIGLGLDHAINMLHDLDANNRVIILLTDGANNAGEIDPLVAAQVAQEHNIRIYTVGVAKEGLAKLTFPDGRVEYRDNEIDEETLKKIAEVTGGQYFRVEDIDRLREAYDKISELEYPRKYREYRETKNTPSIPVPIQESQHIPVIQVIVASQDIKKGSPLVTNSTHVQDWPITLVVPDTIIDETEIISQVAKIDIVQGQVITRGMLTGSK
;
A
#
# COMPACT_ATOMS: atom_id res chain seq x y z
N MET A 1 44.26 -3.41 37.38
CA MET A 1 43.25 -2.34 37.17
C MET A 1 43.12 -1.89 35.71
N LYS A 2 44.19 -1.49 35.01
CA LYS A 2 44.11 -0.97 33.61
C LYS A 2 43.48 -1.92 32.58
N LYS A 3 43.72 -3.23 32.65
CA LYS A 3 43.14 -4.24 31.73
C LYS A 3 41.62 -4.42 31.89
N SER A 4 41.09 -4.21 33.10
CA SER A 4 39.65 -4.32 33.37
C SER A 4 38.87 -3.11 32.81
N PHE A 5 39.48 -1.93 32.82
CA PHE A 5 38.90 -0.72 32.23
C PHE A 5 38.81 -0.81 30.70
N ALA A 6 39.83 -1.39 30.05
CA ALA A 6 39.82 -1.58 28.60
C ALA A 6 38.71 -2.54 28.14
N LEU A 7 38.43 -3.59 28.92
CA LEU A 7 37.38 -4.55 28.58
C LEU A 7 35.98 -3.94 28.68
N VAL A 8 35.73 -3.14 29.73
CA VAL A 8 34.44 -2.45 29.92
C VAL A 8 34.20 -1.42 28.82
N ALA A 9 35.24 -0.67 28.43
CA ALA A 9 35.15 0.30 27.34
C ALA A 9 34.86 -0.36 25.97
N LEU A 10 35.44 -1.54 25.72
CA LEU A 10 35.17 -2.30 24.50
C LEU A 10 33.73 -2.84 24.48
N LEU A 11 33.24 -3.35 25.62
CA LEU A 11 31.87 -3.84 25.74
C LEU A 11 30.85 -2.71 25.54
N SER A 12 31.08 -1.54 26.14
CA SER A 12 30.20 -0.38 25.95
C SER A 12 30.21 0.10 24.51
N LEU A 13 31.38 0.09 23.84
CA LEU A 13 31.47 0.45 22.43
C LEU A 13 30.67 -0.52 21.54
N LEU A 14 30.78 -1.83 21.79
CA LEU A 14 30.00 -2.85 21.07
C LEU A 14 28.49 -2.69 21.28
N ILE A 15 28.06 -2.42 22.53
CA ILE A 15 26.65 -2.15 22.84
C ILE A 15 26.18 -0.87 22.15
N THR A 16 27.01 0.17 22.12
CA THR A 16 26.67 1.45 21.49
C THR A 16 26.56 1.31 19.97
N ILE A 17 27.50 0.58 19.34
CA ILE A 17 27.44 0.27 17.90
C ILE A 17 26.20 -0.57 17.60
N SER A 18 25.92 -1.60 18.38
CA SER A 18 24.72 -2.42 18.22
C SER A 18 23.44 -1.60 18.39
N ALA A 19 23.40 -0.69 19.36
CA ALA A 19 22.26 0.20 19.59
C ALA A 19 22.09 1.22 18.45
N VAL A 20 23.19 1.77 17.92
CA VAL A 20 23.17 2.69 16.78
C VAL A 20 22.73 1.96 15.51
N VAL A 21 23.26 0.77 15.21
CA VAL A 21 22.83 -0.07 14.08
C VAL A 21 21.35 -0.43 14.21
N PHE A 22 20.90 -0.76 15.42
CA PHE A 22 19.47 -1.03 15.68
C PHE A 22 18.61 0.23 15.49
N ILE A 23 19.03 1.39 15.97
CA ILE A 23 18.32 2.67 15.80
C ILE A 23 18.28 3.09 14.33
N LEU A 24 19.35 2.87 13.56
CA LEU A 24 19.37 3.15 12.12
C LEU A 24 18.41 2.23 11.36
N ASN A 25 18.35 0.93 11.70
CA ASN A 25 17.37 0.01 11.12
C ASN A 25 15.92 0.35 11.50
N VAL A 26 15.70 0.95 12.67
CA VAL A 26 14.35 1.36 13.13
C VAL A 26 13.89 2.69 12.52
N ASN A 27 14.81 3.57 12.11
CA ASN A 27 14.51 4.89 11.53
C ASN A 27 14.43 4.92 9.99
N ALA A 28 14.59 3.78 9.34
CA ALA A 28 14.26 3.62 7.93
C ALA A 28 12.73 3.79 7.76
N ASP A 29 12.32 5.02 7.45
CA ASP A 29 10.98 5.43 7.01
C ASP A 29 10.69 4.85 5.60
N GLU A 30 11.02 3.58 5.38
CA GLU A 30 11.17 3.00 4.06
C GLU A 30 9.86 2.42 3.58
N LYS A 31 9.19 3.21 2.77
CA LYS A 31 8.06 2.78 1.96
C LYS A 31 8.49 1.60 1.10
N THR A 32 7.88 0.46 1.32
CA THR A 32 8.02 -0.72 0.46
C THR A 32 7.44 -0.41 -0.91
N ASN A 33 8.23 -0.57 -1.96
CA ASN A 33 7.75 -0.56 -3.35
C ASN A 33 7.32 -1.99 -3.70
N ILE A 34 6.08 -2.14 -4.17
CA ILE A 34 5.46 -3.45 -4.37
C ILE A 34 5.08 -3.60 -5.83
N VAL A 35 5.46 -4.70 -6.47
CA VAL A 35 4.92 -5.08 -7.79
C VAL A 35 4.13 -6.38 -7.62
N ILE A 36 2.85 -6.34 -7.99
CA ILE A 36 1.99 -7.52 -7.98
C ILE A 36 1.97 -8.09 -9.38
N VAL A 37 2.31 -9.37 -9.51
CA VAL A 37 2.39 -10.10 -10.78
C VAL A 37 1.32 -11.18 -10.76
N LEU A 38 0.30 -11.02 -11.59
CA LEU A 38 -0.89 -11.85 -11.62
C LEU A 38 -0.95 -12.68 -12.90
N ASP A 39 -1.00 -14.00 -12.74
CA ASP A 39 -1.33 -14.91 -13.83
C ASP A 39 -2.79 -14.71 -14.26
N ILE A 40 -3.02 -14.62 -15.56
CA ILE A 40 -4.35 -14.52 -16.18
C ILE A 40 -4.59 -15.62 -17.22
N SER A 41 -3.75 -16.67 -17.21
CA SER A 41 -3.87 -17.83 -18.09
C SER A 41 -5.20 -18.56 -17.90
N GLY A 42 -5.54 -19.45 -18.84
CA GLY A 42 -6.84 -20.12 -18.86
C GLY A 42 -7.15 -20.94 -17.59
N SER A 43 -6.15 -21.42 -16.86
CA SER A 43 -6.36 -22.12 -15.58
C SER A 43 -6.99 -21.23 -14.51
N MET A 44 -6.70 -19.92 -14.54
CA MET A 44 -7.26 -18.95 -13.59
C MET A 44 -8.77 -18.72 -13.74
N ALA A 45 -9.39 -19.30 -14.78
CA ALA A 45 -10.84 -19.34 -14.96
C ALA A 45 -11.53 -20.48 -14.20
N ALA A 46 -10.77 -21.34 -13.52
CA ALA A 46 -11.30 -22.43 -12.71
C ALA A 46 -12.26 -21.94 -11.61
N GLU A 47 -13.38 -22.64 -11.47
CA GLU A 47 -14.51 -22.32 -10.58
C GLU A 47 -14.40 -23.00 -9.19
N ASP A 48 -13.21 -23.45 -8.80
CA ASP A 48 -12.95 -23.98 -7.45
C ASP A 48 -12.83 -22.87 -6.38
N PHE A 49 -12.76 -21.62 -6.85
CA PHE A 49 -12.97 -20.38 -6.10
C PHE A 49 -14.24 -19.70 -6.63
N ASN A 50 -14.93 -18.93 -5.79
CA ASN A 50 -16.13 -18.22 -6.21
C ASN A 50 -15.81 -16.75 -6.59
N PRO A 51 -16.18 -16.26 -7.80
CA PRO A 51 -16.75 -17.03 -8.92
C PRO A 51 -15.70 -17.83 -9.71
N ASN A 52 -14.44 -17.42 -9.68
CA ASN A 52 -13.29 -18.17 -10.20
C ASN A 52 -12.00 -17.66 -9.52
N ARG A 53 -10.86 -18.32 -9.79
CA ARG A 53 -9.56 -17.96 -9.19
C ARG A 53 -9.13 -16.53 -9.50
N LEU A 54 -9.29 -16.07 -10.75
CA LEU A 54 -8.93 -14.70 -11.16
C LEU A 54 -9.71 -13.64 -10.36
N GLU A 55 -11.03 -13.79 -10.26
CA GLU A 55 -11.86 -12.83 -9.53
C GLU A 55 -11.58 -12.86 -8.02
N ALA A 56 -11.29 -14.02 -7.45
CA ALA A 56 -10.84 -14.12 -6.06
C ALA A 56 -9.49 -13.42 -5.85
N ALA A 57 -8.54 -13.60 -6.77
CA ALA A 57 -7.24 -12.92 -6.75
C ALA A 57 -7.39 -11.40 -6.84
N LYS A 58 -8.18 -10.89 -7.80
CA LYS A 58 -8.50 -9.46 -7.94
C LYS A 58 -9.05 -8.89 -6.63
N GLY A 59 -10.03 -9.56 -6.03
CA GLY A 59 -10.61 -9.13 -4.75
C GLY A 59 -9.60 -9.11 -3.60
N ALA A 60 -8.75 -10.13 -3.49
CA ALA A 60 -7.71 -10.17 -2.46
C ALA A 60 -6.65 -9.07 -2.65
N ILE A 61 -6.23 -8.83 -3.90
CA ILE A 61 -5.28 -7.77 -4.25
C ILE A 61 -5.85 -6.38 -3.90
N GLN A 62 -7.12 -6.11 -4.24
CA GLN A 62 -7.74 -4.83 -3.90
C GLN A 62 -7.80 -4.60 -2.39
N ASN A 63 -8.19 -5.62 -1.62
CA ASN A 63 -8.16 -5.55 -0.15
C ASN A 63 -6.75 -5.34 0.42
N PHE A 64 -5.73 -5.94 -0.21
CA PHE A 64 -4.34 -5.70 0.14
C PHE A 64 -3.93 -4.24 -0.11
N ILE A 65 -4.40 -3.63 -1.19
CA ILE A 65 -4.13 -2.22 -1.52
C ILE A 65 -4.84 -1.28 -0.56
N ASP A 66 -6.12 -1.52 -0.21
CA ASP A 66 -6.91 -0.64 0.67
C ASP A 66 -6.28 -0.41 2.05
N ASN A 67 -5.44 -1.34 2.51
CA ASN A 67 -4.74 -1.26 3.80
C ASN A 67 -3.42 -0.48 3.75
N ARG A 68 -3.14 0.23 2.63
CA ARG A 68 -1.90 0.97 2.37
C ARG A 68 -2.25 2.36 1.87
N GLN A 69 -1.54 3.39 2.33
CA GLN A 69 -1.73 4.77 1.85
C GLN A 69 -0.46 5.37 1.23
N ASP A 70 0.68 4.73 1.43
CA ASP A 70 1.99 5.32 1.17
C ASP A 70 2.99 4.38 0.48
N ASN A 71 2.58 3.16 0.15
CA ASN A 71 3.36 2.26 -0.70
C ASN A 71 3.08 2.55 -2.18
N PRO A 72 4.10 2.84 -2.99
CA PRO A 72 3.98 2.77 -4.45
C PRO A 72 3.74 1.32 -4.87
N ILE A 73 2.69 1.08 -5.65
CA ILE A 73 2.31 -0.26 -6.10
C ILE A 73 2.23 -0.28 -7.62
N GLY A 74 2.89 -1.26 -8.22
CA GLY A 74 2.80 -1.62 -9.63
C GLY A 74 2.01 -2.92 -9.78
N PHE A 75 1.46 -3.14 -10.97
CA PHE A 75 0.65 -4.31 -11.26
C PHE A 75 0.91 -4.81 -12.67
N ILE A 76 1.20 -6.10 -12.80
CA ILE A 76 1.50 -6.77 -14.06
C ILE A 76 0.56 -7.96 -14.19
N THR A 77 0.00 -8.15 -15.37
CA THR A 77 -0.73 -9.37 -15.74
C THR A 77 0.00 -10.11 -16.83
N PHE A 78 0.06 -11.43 -16.74
CA PHE A 78 0.77 -12.27 -17.69
C PHE A 78 0.06 -13.60 -17.97
N ALA A 79 0.36 -14.18 -19.12
CA ALA A 79 0.03 -15.55 -19.49
C ALA A 79 1.24 -16.14 -20.24
N GLY A 80 1.13 -16.53 -21.51
CA GLY A 80 2.29 -16.84 -22.35
C GLY A 80 3.17 -15.62 -22.65
N GLU A 81 2.61 -14.42 -22.49
CA GLU A 81 3.23 -13.11 -22.70
C GLU A 81 2.71 -12.10 -21.66
N ILE A 82 3.26 -10.88 -21.64
CA ILE A 82 2.74 -9.79 -20.79
C ILE A 82 1.46 -9.23 -21.40
N ALA A 83 0.39 -9.24 -20.61
CA ALA A 83 -0.92 -8.77 -21.04
C ALA A 83 -1.13 -7.28 -20.75
N SER A 84 -0.72 -6.82 -19.57
CA SER A 84 -0.81 -5.42 -19.16
C SER A 84 0.19 -5.12 -18.05
N GLN A 85 0.58 -3.85 -17.96
CA GLN A 85 1.45 -3.36 -16.89
C GLN A 85 1.06 -1.94 -16.46
N VAL A 86 0.95 -1.74 -15.15
CA VAL A 86 0.81 -0.44 -14.49
C VAL A 86 2.10 -0.23 -13.69
N THR A 87 2.81 0.84 -14.01
CA THR A 87 4.03 1.21 -13.26
C THR A 87 3.70 1.61 -11.82
N LEU A 88 4.73 1.70 -10.97
CA LEU A 88 4.60 2.07 -9.57
C LEU A 88 3.87 3.40 -9.41
N THR A 89 2.77 3.38 -8.66
CA THR A 89 1.93 4.56 -8.42
C THR A 89 1.43 4.62 -6.97
N LEU A 90 1.19 5.84 -6.49
CA LEU A 90 0.44 6.12 -5.26
C LEU A 90 -1.06 6.35 -5.53
N ASP A 91 -1.47 6.42 -6.79
CA ASP A 91 -2.88 6.48 -7.18
C ASP A 91 -3.50 5.09 -7.09
N HIS A 92 -3.85 4.70 -5.85
CA HIS A 92 -4.44 3.41 -5.56
C HIS A 92 -5.84 3.24 -6.15
N GLU A 93 -6.59 4.33 -6.39
CA GLU A 93 -7.90 4.24 -7.02
C GLU A 93 -7.77 3.88 -8.51
N ALA A 94 -6.86 4.54 -9.24
CA ALA A 94 -6.58 4.18 -10.62
C ALA A 94 -6.02 2.74 -10.74
N LEU A 95 -5.16 2.34 -9.80
CA LEU A 95 -4.63 0.98 -9.76
C LEU A 95 -5.73 -0.07 -9.52
N LYS A 96 -6.62 0.17 -8.55
CA LYS A 96 -7.77 -0.72 -8.29
C LYS A 96 -8.70 -0.80 -9.49
N GLN A 97 -8.90 0.30 -10.22
CA GLN A 97 -9.67 0.28 -11.47
C GLN A 97 -9.01 -0.64 -12.51
N ALA A 98 -7.71 -0.51 -12.74
CA ALA A 98 -6.98 -1.37 -13.67
C ALA A 98 -7.03 -2.87 -13.28
N ILE A 99 -6.95 -3.17 -11.98
CA ILE A 99 -7.12 -4.54 -11.46
C ILE A 99 -8.55 -5.03 -11.74
N SER A 100 -9.57 -4.20 -11.53
CA SER A 100 -10.97 -4.58 -11.74
C SER A 100 -11.27 -4.93 -13.21
N GLU A 101 -10.61 -4.25 -14.15
CA GLU A 101 -10.74 -4.43 -15.60
C GLU A 101 -9.93 -5.62 -16.14
N THR A 102 -9.12 -6.26 -15.31
CA THR A 102 -8.34 -7.44 -15.70
C THR A 102 -9.27 -8.58 -16.11
N GLN A 103 -8.97 -9.15 -17.28
CA GLN A 103 -9.67 -10.26 -17.91
C GLN A 103 -8.72 -11.43 -18.14
N LEU A 104 -9.28 -12.61 -18.32
CA LEU A 104 -8.52 -13.81 -18.70
C LEU A 104 -7.88 -13.63 -20.08
N ALA A 105 -6.70 -14.22 -20.28
CA ALA A 105 -5.89 -14.09 -21.49
C ALA A 105 -6.67 -14.39 -22.79
N TRP A 106 -7.51 -15.43 -22.78
CA TRP A 106 -8.32 -15.81 -23.93
C TRP A 106 -9.41 -14.78 -24.32
N ASN A 107 -9.82 -13.87 -23.42
CA ASN A 107 -10.86 -12.87 -23.67
C ASN A 107 -10.28 -11.66 -24.40
N ILE A 108 -8.96 -11.49 -24.29
CA ILE A 108 -8.18 -10.42 -24.92
C ILE A 108 -7.30 -10.96 -26.07
N GLY A 109 -7.50 -12.23 -26.45
CA GLY A 109 -6.87 -12.84 -27.63
C GLY A 109 -5.39 -13.21 -27.46
N LEU A 110 -4.92 -13.39 -26.23
CA LEU A 110 -3.52 -13.79 -25.95
C LEU A 110 -3.35 -15.30 -25.96
N ASP A 111 -2.12 -15.73 -26.28
CA ASP A 111 -1.75 -17.14 -26.33
C ASP A 111 -1.88 -17.84 -24.99
N SER A 112 -2.26 -19.12 -25.04
CA SER A 112 -2.35 -19.97 -23.86
C SER A 112 -0.96 -20.31 -23.34
N GLY A 113 -0.72 -20.09 -22.05
CA GLY A 113 0.50 -20.50 -21.38
C GLY A 113 0.71 -19.71 -20.09
N THR A 114 1.75 -20.09 -19.36
CA THR A 114 2.16 -19.47 -18.10
C THR A 114 3.67 -19.24 -18.16
N ALA A 115 4.08 -17.99 -18.41
CA ALA A 115 5.46 -17.54 -18.51
C ALA A 115 5.87 -16.76 -17.25
N ILE A 116 6.10 -17.49 -16.15
CA ILE A 116 6.44 -16.92 -14.83
C ILE A 116 7.72 -16.10 -14.91
N GLY A 117 8.76 -16.63 -15.57
CA GLY A 117 10.04 -15.94 -15.71
C GLY A 117 9.91 -14.58 -16.39
N LEU A 118 9.03 -14.46 -17.39
CA LEU A 118 8.75 -13.20 -18.07
C LEU A 118 8.01 -12.20 -17.16
N GLY A 119 7.00 -12.66 -16.41
CA GLY A 119 6.31 -11.82 -15.42
C GLY A 119 7.26 -11.28 -14.35
N LEU A 120 8.18 -12.12 -13.87
CA LEU A 120 9.21 -11.71 -12.91
C LEU A 120 10.21 -10.74 -13.51
N ASP A 121 10.69 -10.97 -14.74
CA ASP A 121 11.61 -10.08 -15.43
C ASP A 121 11.06 -8.65 -15.55
N HIS A 122 9.81 -8.50 -15.99
CA HIS A 122 9.15 -7.19 -16.05
C HIS A 122 9.02 -6.54 -14.66
N ALA A 123 8.70 -7.30 -13.64
CA ALA A 123 8.59 -6.79 -12.27
C ALA A 123 9.96 -6.35 -11.71
N ILE A 124 11.03 -7.10 -11.98
CA ILE A 124 12.40 -6.75 -11.60
C ILE A 124 12.81 -5.46 -12.31
N ASN A 125 12.53 -5.34 -13.61
CA ASN A 125 12.85 -4.15 -14.39
C ASN A 125 12.17 -2.88 -13.83
N MET A 126 10.96 -2.97 -13.28
CA MET A 126 10.32 -1.83 -12.59
C MET A 126 10.99 -1.42 -11.28
N LEU A 127 11.69 -2.35 -10.61
CA LEU A 127 12.19 -2.17 -9.25
C LEU A 127 13.71 -1.97 -9.18
N HIS A 128 14.48 -2.49 -10.14
CA HIS A 128 15.94 -2.58 -10.04
C HIS A 128 16.65 -1.22 -9.97
N ASP A 129 16.14 -0.21 -10.68
CA ASP A 129 16.70 1.14 -10.76
C ASP A 129 16.23 2.08 -9.63
N LEU A 130 15.36 1.61 -8.74
CA LEU A 130 14.88 2.45 -7.64
C LEU A 130 15.96 2.57 -6.56
N ASP A 131 16.24 3.80 -6.15
CA ASP A 131 16.96 4.15 -4.92
C ASP A 131 16.07 3.89 -3.70
N ALA A 132 15.57 2.66 -3.57
CA ALA A 132 14.68 2.23 -2.51
C ALA A 132 15.23 0.99 -1.83
N ASN A 133 15.25 1.03 -0.51
CA ASN A 133 15.83 -0.01 0.32
C ASN A 133 14.89 -1.21 0.56
N ASN A 134 13.56 -1.06 0.33
CA ASN A 134 12.62 -2.18 0.38
C ASN A 134 11.81 -2.33 -0.92
N ARG A 135 12.00 -3.47 -1.59
CA ARG A 135 11.43 -3.81 -2.90
C ARG A 135 10.90 -5.23 -2.90
N VAL A 136 9.62 -5.37 -3.22
CA VAL A 136 8.89 -6.63 -3.07
C VAL A 136 8.11 -6.93 -4.35
N ILE A 137 8.19 -8.18 -4.78
CA ILE A 137 7.33 -8.74 -5.81
C ILE A 137 6.38 -9.74 -5.15
N ILE A 138 5.10 -9.68 -5.50
CA ILE A 138 4.11 -10.68 -5.10
C ILE A 138 3.62 -11.37 -6.38
N LEU A 139 4.06 -12.60 -6.60
CA LEU A 139 3.63 -13.44 -7.72
C LEU A 139 2.43 -14.27 -7.30
N LEU A 140 1.34 -14.22 -8.06
CA LEU A 140 0.17 -15.08 -7.90
C LEU A 140 -0.07 -15.88 -9.17
N THR A 141 -0.06 -17.21 -9.04
CA THR A 141 -0.32 -18.14 -10.15
C THR A 141 -0.93 -19.44 -9.64
N ASP A 142 -1.64 -20.16 -10.50
CA ASP A 142 -2.19 -21.48 -10.25
C ASP A 142 -1.53 -22.58 -11.11
N GLY A 143 -0.54 -22.21 -11.93
CA GLY A 143 0.02 -23.06 -12.97
C GLY A 143 1.52 -23.28 -12.86
N ALA A 144 2.00 -24.29 -13.58
CA ALA A 144 3.42 -24.53 -13.81
C ALA A 144 3.93 -23.63 -14.94
N ASN A 145 5.19 -23.18 -14.86
CA ASN A 145 5.82 -22.47 -15.95
C ASN A 145 5.95 -23.40 -17.17
N ASN A 146 5.17 -23.14 -18.20
CA ASN A 146 5.10 -23.97 -19.42
C ASN A 146 5.29 -23.16 -20.71
N ALA A 147 5.51 -21.85 -20.58
CA ALA A 147 5.78 -20.92 -21.66
C ALA A 147 6.91 -19.96 -21.27
N GLY A 148 7.34 -19.15 -22.25
CA GLY A 148 8.42 -18.18 -22.07
C GLY A 148 9.82 -18.78 -22.20
N GLU A 149 10.77 -17.93 -22.56
CA GLU A 149 12.18 -18.29 -22.75
C GLU A 149 13.02 -18.14 -21.46
N ILE A 150 12.48 -17.42 -20.48
CA ILE A 150 13.16 -17.12 -19.22
C ILE A 150 12.77 -18.17 -18.18
N ASP A 151 13.79 -18.87 -17.66
CA ASP A 151 13.60 -19.80 -16.54
C ASP A 151 13.24 -19.02 -15.25
N PRO A 152 12.18 -19.40 -14.52
CA PRO A 152 11.74 -18.69 -13.32
C PRO A 152 12.79 -18.61 -12.21
N LEU A 153 13.64 -19.64 -12.07
CA LEU A 153 14.72 -19.65 -11.08
C LEU A 153 15.86 -18.73 -11.47
N VAL A 154 16.13 -18.58 -12.77
CA VAL A 154 17.09 -17.57 -13.26
C VAL A 154 16.57 -16.16 -12.95
N ALA A 155 15.29 -15.87 -13.21
CA ALA A 155 14.70 -14.58 -12.84
C ALA A 155 14.76 -14.33 -11.32
N ALA A 156 14.52 -15.35 -10.50
CA ALA A 156 14.64 -15.25 -9.05
C ALA A 156 16.09 -14.94 -8.59
N GLN A 157 17.10 -15.49 -9.25
CA GLN A 157 18.51 -15.17 -8.97
C GLN A 157 18.82 -13.70 -9.29
N VAL A 158 18.34 -13.19 -10.43
CA VAL A 158 18.48 -11.77 -10.77
C VAL A 158 17.79 -10.88 -9.73
N ALA A 159 16.57 -11.24 -9.30
CA ALA A 159 15.87 -10.51 -8.24
C ALA A 159 16.70 -10.48 -6.93
N GLN A 160 17.31 -11.60 -6.55
CA GLN A 160 18.19 -11.68 -5.37
C GLN A 160 19.40 -10.73 -5.50
N GLU A 161 20.06 -10.69 -6.67
CA GLU A 161 21.20 -9.79 -6.92
C GLU A 161 20.82 -8.31 -6.75
N HIS A 162 19.57 -7.96 -7.06
CA HIS A 162 19.01 -6.62 -6.85
C HIS A 162 18.37 -6.42 -5.47
N ASN A 163 18.51 -7.34 -4.52
CA ASN A 163 17.86 -7.27 -3.20
C ASN A 163 16.33 -7.09 -3.29
N ILE A 164 15.70 -7.73 -4.28
CA ILE A 164 14.24 -7.74 -4.45
C ILE A 164 13.71 -9.05 -3.87
N ARG A 165 12.79 -8.96 -2.91
CA ARG A 165 12.16 -10.11 -2.27
C ARG A 165 10.94 -10.56 -3.06
N ILE A 166 10.82 -11.85 -3.36
CA ILE A 166 9.65 -12.40 -4.07
C ILE A 166 8.83 -13.27 -3.12
N TYR A 167 7.56 -12.92 -2.95
CA TYR A 167 6.54 -13.78 -2.37
C TYR A 167 5.78 -14.49 -3.47
N THR A 168 5.57 -15.79 -3.31
CA THR A 168 4.83 -16.60 -4.29
C THR A 168 3.54 -17.13 -3.65
N VAL A 169 2.42 -16.91 -4.32
CA VAL A 169 1.08 -17.31 -3.89
C VAL A 169 0.55 -18.30 -4.91
N GLY A 170 0.53 -19.58 -4.52
CA GLY A 170 0.03 -20.67 -5.33
C GLY A 170 -1.45 -20.94 -5.06
N VAL A 171 -2.30 -20.75 -6.07
CA VAL A 171 -3.75 -21.01 -5.95
C VAL A 171 -4.05 -22.43 -6.44
N ALA A 172 -4.33 -23.34 -5.51
CA ALA A 172 -4.68 -24.71 -5.86
C ALA A 172 -5.49 -25.36 -4.73
N LYS A 173 -6.70 -25.82 -5.05
CA LYS A 173 -7.50 -26.67 -4.15
C LYS A 173 -7.21 -28.14 -4.46
N GLU A 174 -7.24 -29.03 -3.47
CA GLU A 174 -7.14 -30.46 -3.78
C GLU A 174 -8.35 -30.94 -4.61
N GLY A 175 -8.08 -31.79 -5.61
CA GLY A 175 -9.10 -32.40 -6.46
C GLY A 175 -9.30 -31.68 -7.79
N LEU A 176 -10.40 -32.04 -8.48
CA LEU A 176 -10.69 -31.54 -9.81
C LEU A 176 -11.34 -30.16 -9.76
N ALA A 177 -10.80 -29.21 -10.52
CA ALA A 177 -11.42 -27.93 -10.77
C ALA A 177 -12.28 -27.97 -12.03
N LYS A 178 -13.49 -27.41 -11.95
CA LYS A 178 -14.36 -27.18 -13.10
C LYS A 178 -13.85 -25.96 -13.86
N LEU A 179 -13.67 -26.10 -15.16
CA LEU A 179 -13.26 -25.05 -16.08
C LEU A 179 -14.28 -24.94 -17.21
N THR A 180 -14.88 -23.76 -17.38
CA THR A 180 -15.83 -23.46 -18.46
C THR A 180 -15.15 -22.58 -19.51
N PHE A 181 -15.02 -23.08 -20.73
CA PHE A 181 -14.40 -22.38 -21.86
C PHE A 181 -15.39 -21.42 -22.54
N PRO A 182 -14.89 -20.42 -23.30
CA PRO A 182 -15.75 -19.46 -24.02
C PRO A 182 -16.72 -20.11 -25.03
N ASP A 183 -16.39 -21.30 -25.56
CA ASP A 183 -17.24 -22.09 -26.46
C ASP A 183 -18.35 -22.87 -25.73
N GLY A 184 -18.45 -22.74 -24.40
CA GLY A 184 -19.40 -23.44 -23.54
C GLY A 184 -18.96 -24.85 -23.15
N ARG A 185 -17.78 -25.30 -23.58
CA ARG A 185 -17.23 -26.59 -23.19
C ARG A 185 -16.84 -26.55 -21.71
N VAL A 186 -17.13 -27.64 -21.00
CA VAL A 186 -16.78 -27.80 -19.59
C VAL A 186 -15.79 -28.94 -19.47
N GLU A 187 -14.66 -28.69 -18.80
CA GLU A 187 -13.67 -29.70 -18.45
C GLU A 187 -13.46 -29.73 -16.94
N TYR A 188 -13.07 -30.91 -16.45
CA TYR A 188 -12.60 -31.07 -15.07
C TYR A 188 -11.12 -31.42 -15.15
N ARG A 189 -10.27 -30.54 -14.62
CA ARG A 189 -8.82 -30.71 -14.67
C ARG A 189 -8.27 -30.86 -13.26
N ASP A 190 -7.19 -31.62 -13.14
CA ASP A 190 -6.44 -31.67 -11.89
C ASP A 190 -5.73 -30.34 -11.66
N ASN A 191 -5.57 -30.01 -10.40
CA ASN A 191 -4.93 -28.79 -9.94
C ASN A 191 -3.43 -29.03 -9.80
N GLU A 192 -2.77 -29.22 -10.93
CA GLU A 192 -1.32 -29.37 -11.00
C GLU A 192 -0.65 -27.99 -10.92
N ILE A 193 -0.19 -27.65 -9.71
CA ILE A 193 0.65 -26.48 -9.45
C ILE A 193 2.09 -26.92 -9.22
N ASP A 194 3.05 -26.22 -9.84
CA ASP A 194 4.48 -26.45 -9.59
C ASP A 194 4.93 -25.75 -8.30
N GLU A 195 4.54 -26.32 -7.16
CA GLU A 195 4.94 -25.78 -5.85
C GLU A 195 6.45 -25.78 -5.63
N GLU A 196 7.16 -26.74 -6.23
CA GLU A 196 8.61 -26.86 -6.03
C GLU A 196 9.31 -25.63 -6.59
N THR A 197 8.96 -25.22 -7.81
CA THR A 197 9.49 -24.00 -8.42
C THR A 197 9.08 -22.76 -7.64
N LEU A 198 7.80 -22.63 -7.24
CA LEU A 198 7.33 -21.47 -6.47
C LEU A 198 8.01 -21.33 -5.09
N LYS A 199 8.26 -22.45 -4.41
CA LYS A 199 9.01 -22.47 -3.13
C LYS A 199 10.45 -22.03 -3.33
N LYS A 200 11.13 -22.54 -4.37
CA LYS A 200 12.51 -22.17 -4.69
C LYS A 200 12.65 -20.68 -5.02
N ILE A 201 11.73 -20.11 -5.81
CA ILE A 201 11.73 -18.66 -6.12
C ILE A 201 11.67 -17.82 -4.84
N ALA A 202 10.75 -18.17 -3.94
CA ALA A 202 10.60 -17.47 -2.67
C ALA A 202 11.83 -17.65 -1.76
N GLU A 203 12.37 -18.87 -1.67
CA GLU A 203 13.55 -19.17 -0.85
C GLU A 203 14.79 -18.42 -1.32
N VAL A 204 15.08 -18.42 -2.63
CA VAL A 204 16.23 -17.73 -3.22
C VAL A 204 16.21 -16.23 -2.89
N THR A 205 15.04 -15.61 -2.93
CA THR A 205 14.90 -14.16 -2.73
C THR A 205 14.62 -13.76 -1.28
N GLY A 206 14.59 -14.73 -0.35
CA GLY A 206 14.31 -14.49 1.06
C GLY A 206 12.85 -14.10 1.35
N GLY A 207 11.92 -14.45 0.46
CA GLY A 207 10.48 -14.33 0.65
C GLY A 207 9.86 -15.61 1.21
N GLN A 208 8.54 -15.74 1.03
CA GLN A 208 7.78 -16.90 1.52
C GLN A 208 6.79 -17.37 0.45
N TYR A 209 6.65 -18.70 0.34
CA TYR A 209 5.60 -19.35 -0.44
C TYR A 209 4.33 -19.54 0.39
N PHE A 210 3.18 -19.27 -0.22
CA PHE A 210 1.85 -19.49 0.35
C PHE A 210 1.03 -20.37 -0.58
N ARG A 211 0.58 -21.53 -0.07
CA ARG A 211 -0.45 -22.34 -0.74
C ARG A 211 -1.82 -21.86 -0.31
N VAL A 212 -2.70 -21.64 -1.28
CA VAL A 212 -4.03 -21.07 -1.08
C VAL A 212 -5.09 -21.96 -1.73
N GLU A 213 -6.02 -22.43 -0.91
CA GLU A 213 -7.06 -23.39 -1.32
C GLU A 213 -8.46 -22.78 -1.36
N ASP A 214 -8.61 -21.58 -0.79
CA ASP A 214 -9.84 -20.79 -0.76
C ASP A 214 -9.54 -19.28 -0.60
N ILE A 215 -10.58 -18.46 -0.70
CA ILE A 215 -10.47 -16.99 -0.64
C ILE A 215 -10.00 -16.49 0.73
N ASP A 216 -10.28 -17.21 1.81
CA ASP A 216 -9.90 -16.78 3.15
C ASP A 216 -8.41 -17.01 3.38
N ARG A 217 -7.89 -18.16 2.94
CA ARG A 217 -6.43 -18.41 2.88
C ARG A 217 -5.71 -17.42 1.98
N LEU A 218 -6.35 -16.98 0.90
CA LEU A 218 -5.77 -15.97 0.01
C LEU A 218 -5.58 -14.64 0.75
N ARG A 219 -6.63 -14.20 1.47
CA ARG A 219 -6.57 -13.00 2.31
C ARG A 219 -5.53 -13.14 3.41
N GLU A 220 -5.50 -14.27 4.10
CA GLU A 220 -4.49 -14.55 5.14
C GLU A 220 -3.06 -14.47 4.60
N ALA A 221 -2.80 -14.95 3.37
CA ALA A 221 -1.49 -14.84 2.74
C ALA A 221 -1.09 -13.38 2.50
N TYR A 222 -1.99 -12.57 1.93
CA TYR A 222 -1.75 -11.13 1.73
C TYR A 222 -1.61 -10.36 3.04
N ASP A 223 -2.38 -10.70 4.06
CA ASP A 223 -2.24 -10.15 5.41
C ASP A 223 -0.88 -10.53 6.01
N LYS A 224 -0.42 -11.76 5.79
CA LYS A 224 0.89 -12.18 6.29
C LYS A 224 2.04 -11.46 5.61
N ILE A 225 1.99 -11.33 4.29
CA ILE A 225 2.93 -10.51 3.52
C ILE A 225 2.92 -9.07 4.05
N SER A 226 1.73 -8.54 4.35
CA SER A 226 1.57 -7.22 4.95
C SER A 226 2.28 -7.10 6.29
N GLU A 227 2.16 -8.08 7.18
CA GLU A 227 2.87 -8.05 8.47
C GLU A 227 4.40 -8.12 8.32
N LEU A 228 4.89 -8.86 7.32
CA LEU A 228 6.32 -9.03 7.05
C LEU A 228 6.94 -7.75 6.48
N GLU A 229 6.23 -7.09 5.56
CA GLU A 229 6.72 -5.91 4.83
C GLU A 229 6.23 -4.58 5.40
N TYR A 230 5.33 -4.62 6.38
CA TYR A 230 4.79 -3.48 7.10
C TYR A 230 4.52 -3.84 8.57
N PRO A 231 5.58 -4.05 9.40
CA PRO A 231 5.42 -4.54 10.77
C PRO A 231 4.51 -3.65 11.63
N ARG A 232 3.69 -4.25 12.50
CA ARG A 232 2.69 -3.54 13.35
C ARG A 232 3.25 -2.39 14.19
N LYS A 233 4.55 -2.37 14.50
CA LYS A 233 5.19 -1.25 15.22
C LYS A 233 5.11 0.06 14.42
N TYR A 234 5.04 -0.02 13.09
CA TYR A 234 4.80 1.13 12.20
C TYR A 234 3.32 1.56 12.18
N ARG A 235 2.38 0.61 12.33
CA ARG A 235 0.95 0.91 12.56
C ARG A 235 0.72 1.62 13.89
N GLU A 236 1.24 1.09 15.00
CA GLU A 236 1.12 1.73 16.33
C GLU A 236 1.89 3.05 16.42
N TYR A 237 3.06 3.21 15.78
CA TYR A 237 3.78 4.50 15.75
C TYR A 237 3.02 5.58 14.97
N ARG A 238 2.34 5.22 13.86
CA ARG A 238 1.47 6.15 13.13
C ARG A 238 0.14 6.38 13.81
N GLU A 239 -0.49 5.36 14.37
CA GLU A 239 -1.71 5.51 15.17
C GLU A 239 -1.43 6.34 16.42
N THR A 240 -0.28 6.21 17.09
CA THR A 240 0.09 7.11 18.21
C THR A 240 0.45 8.54 17.77
N LYS A 241 0.85 8.77 16.51
CA LYS A 241 1.00 10.10 15.91
C LYS A 241 -0.30 10.70 15.35
N ASN A 242 -1.24 9.88 14.91
CA ASN A 242 -2.51 10.29 14.28
C ASN A 242 -3.75 10.09 15.18
N THR A 243 -3.59 9.49 16.36
CA THR A 243 -4.60 9.45 17.42
C THR A 243 -4.23 10.53 18.44
N PRO A 244 -5.15 11.41 18.86
CA PRO A 244 -4.85 12.36 19.92
C PRO A 244 -4.47 11.57 21.17
N SER A 245 -3.23 11.77 21.63
CA SER A 245 -2.67 11.15 22.82
C SER A 245 -3.62 11.30 24.01
N ILE A 246 -3.98 10.18 24.65
CA ILE A 246 -4.66 10.15 25.95
C ILE A 246 -3.88 11.08 26.90
N PRO A 247 -4.52 12.05 27.58
CA PRO A 247 -3.80 13.04 28.35
C PRO A 247 -3.10 12.37 29.53
N VAL A 248 -1.78 12.51 29.59
CA VAL A 248 -1.00 12.34 30.82
C VAL A 248 -1.60 13.32 31.84
N PRO A 249 -1.84 12.94 33.12
CA PRO A 249 -2.32 13.87 34.13
C PRO A 249 -1.34 15.03 34.24
N ILE A 250 -1.75 16.20 33.78
CA ILE A 250 -0.94 17.41 33.84
C ILE A 250 -0.97 17.85 35.30
N GLN A 251 0.20 17.91 35.94
CA GLN A 251 0.33 18.67 37.17
C GLN A 251 -0.09 20.11 36.87
N GLU A 252 -1.05 20.56 37.66
CA GLU A 252 -1.76 21.82 37.58
C GLU A 252 -0.83 23.02 37.34
N SER A 253 -0.87 23.62 36.15
CA SER A 253 -0.48 25.02 35.98
C SER A 253 -1.17 25.69 34.79
N GLN A 254 -2.22 26.44 35.17
CA GLN A 254 -2.79 27.63 34.53
C GLN A 254 -3.66 27.46 33.27
N HIS A 255 -4.94 27.84 33.47
CA HIS A 255 -6.01 27.88 32.49
C HIS A 255 -5.65 28.69 31.24
N ILE A 256 -5.85 28.10 30.06
CA ILE A 256 -5.92 28.83 28.78
C ILE A 256 -7.35 28.65 28.25
N PRO A 257 -8.17 29.72 28.14
CA PRO A 257 -9.50 29.61 27.56
C PRO A 257 -9.42 29.50 26.03
N VAL A 258 -10.17 28.55 25.45
CA VAL A 258 -10.34 28.40 23.99
C VAL A 258 -11.64 29.07 23.58
N ILE A 259 -11.59 29.95 22.58
CA ILE A 259 -12.76 30.64 22.01
C ILE A 259 -13.22 29.93 20.74
N GLN A 260 -14.53 29.76 20.62
CA GLN A 260 -15.21 29.13 19.49
C GLN A 260 -15.80 30.21 18.58
N VAL A 261 -15.53 30.17 17.27
CA VAL A 261 -16.14 31.09 16.29
C VAL A 261 -17.16 30.32 15.46
N ILE A 262 -18.38 30.84 15.37
CA ILE A 262 -19.49 30.29 14.58
C ILE A 262 -19.73 31.23 13.40
N VAL A 263 -19.72 30.71 12.17
CA VAL A 263 -20.14 31.44 10.97
C VAL A 263 -21.52 30.93 10.55
N ALA A 264 -22.52 31.80 10.56
CA ALA A 264 -23.89 31.48 10.16
C ALA A 264 -24.07 31.64 8.65
N SER A 265 -24.77 30.70 8.01
CA SER A 265 -25.03 30.67 6.56
C SER A 265 -26.15 31.62 6.10
N GLN A 266 -26.33 32.78 6.74
CA GLN A 266 -27.41 33.72 6.44
C GLN A 266 -26.97 35.18 6.60
N ASP A 267 -27.51 36.08 5.78
CA ASP A 267 -27.23 37.51 5.83
C ASP A 267 -27.57 38.12 7.20
N ILE A 268 -26.54 38.51 7.95
CA ILE A 268 -26.71 39.25 9.21
C ILE A 268 -26.85 40.73 8.87
N LYS A 269 -28.00 41.34 9.17
CA LYS A 269 -28.21 42.78 8.93
C LYS A 269 -27.19 43.61 9.71
N LYS A 270 -26.64 44.63 9.05
CA LYS A 270 -25.68 45.59 9.63
C LYS A 270 -26.30 46.24 10.88
N GLY A 271 -25.69 46.03 12.04
CA GLY A 271 -26.15 46.54 13.34
C GLY A 271 -26.91 45.54 14.20
N SER A 272 -27.08 44.29 13.76
CA SER A 272 -27.63 43.23 14.62
C SER A 272 -26.67 42.89 15.77
N PRO A 273 -27.14 42.80 17.02
CA PRO A 273 -26.29 42.44 18.14
C PRO A 273 -25.89 40.95 18.05
N LEU A 274 -24.58 40.70 18.05
CA LEU A 274 -24.04 39.35 18.16
C LEU A 274 -24.28 38.84 19.58
N VAL A 275 -25.23 37.91 19.74
CA VAL A 275 -25.40 37.21 21.00
C VAL A 275 -24.29 36.16 21.08
N THR A 276 -23.20 36.53 21.74
CA THR A 276 -22.21 35.59 22.20
C THR A 276 -22.57 35.27 23.65
N ASN A 277 -22.84 34.01 23.98
CA ASN A 277 -22.66 33.56 25.35
C ASN A 277 -21.14 33.56 25.59
N SER A 278 -20.65 34.74 25.92
CA SER A 278 -19.24 35.07 25.98
C SER A 278 -18.69 34.82 27.38
N THR A 279 -17.45 34.36 27.42
CA THR A 279 -16.48 35.04 28.27
C THR A 279 -15.54 35.81 27.33
N HIS A 280 -15.26 37.06 27.68
CA HIS A 280 -14.72 38.14 26.86
C HIS A 280 -13.45 37.81 26.06
N VAL A 281 -13.41 38.30 24.81
CA VAL A 281 -12.17 38.52 24.06
C VAL A 281 -12.09 40.02 23.76
N GLN A 282 -11.59 40.78 24.72
CA GLN A 282 -11.18 42.17 24.47
C GLN A 282 -9.74 42.15 23.95
N ASP A 283 -9.47 43.08 23.04
CA ASP A 283 -8.14 43.54 22.58
C ASP A 283 -7.46 42.84 21.38
N TRP A 284 -8.19 42.10 20.54
CA TRP A 284 -7.63 41.60 19.27
C TRP A 284 -8.27 42.29 18.06
N PRO A 285 -7.49 42.82 17.10
CA PRO A 285 -8.03 43.42 15.89
C PRO A 285 -8.59 42.31 15.00
N ILE A 286 -9.91 42.08 15.09
CA ILE A 286 -10.61 41.15 14.20
C ILE A 286 -10.86 41.87 12.87
N THR A 287 -10.31 41.34 11.79
CA THR A 287 -10.60 41.81 10.43
C THR A 287 -11.64 40.88 9.80
N LEU A 288 -12.82 41.41 9.50
CA LEU A 288 -13.87 40.68 8.80
C LEU A 288 -13.67 40.85 7.30
N VAL A 289 -13.50 39.74 6.57
CA VAL A 289 -13.44 39.74 5.10
C VAL A 289 -14.84 39.44 4.56
N VAL A 290 -15.37 40.31 3.71
CA VAL A 290 -16.71 40.18 3.14
C VAL A 290 -16.61 39.50 1.76
N PRO A 291 -17.39 38.45 1.46
CA PRO A 291 -17.11 37.55 0.32
C PRO A 291 -17.31 38.16 -1.07
N ASP A 292 -18.08 39.24 -1.20
CA ASP A 292 -18.59 39.73 -2.50
C ASP A 292 -17.55 40.46 -3.39
N THR A 293 -16.25 40.30 -3.11
CA THR A 293 -15.16 40.84 -3.96
C THR A 293 -14.16 39.79 -4.42
N ILE A 294 -14.42 38.50 -4.18
CA ILE A 294 -13.52 37.41 -4.53
C ILE A 294 -13.98 36.77 -5.84
N ILE A 295 -13.16 36.89 -6.89
CA ILE A 295 -13.49 36.44 -8.26
C ILE A 295 -12.58 35.29 -8.75
N ASP A 296 -11.55 34.92 -7.98
CA ASP A 296 -10.57 33.87 -8.30
C ASP A 296 -9.99 33.24 -7.00
N GLU A 297 -9.93 31.90 -6.91
CA GLU A 297 -9.39 31.15 -5.77
C GLU A 297 -7.90 31.43 -5.52
N THR A 298 -7.15 31.81 -6.55
CA THR A 298 -5.72 32.12 -6.45
C THR A 298 -5.46 33.43 -5.70
N GLU A 299 -6.42 34.36 -5.76
CA GLU A 299 -6.34 35.66 -5.09
C GLU A 299 -6.50 35.54 -3.57
N ILE A 300 -7.34 34.61 -3.10
CA ILE A 300 -7.53 34.28 -1.67
C ILE A 300 -6.21 33.82 -1.04
N ILE A 301 -5.52 32.88 -1.70
CA ILE A 301 -4.27 32.32 -1.19
C ILE A 301 -3.20 33.41 -1.10
N SER A 302 -3.16 34.35 -2.05
CA SER A 302 -2.19 35.45 -2.06
C SER A 302 -2.43 36.51 -0.97
N GLN A 303 -3.69 36.78 -0.60
CA GLN A 303 -4.02 37.74 0.44
C GLN A 303 -3.87 37.13 1.85
N VAL A 304 -4.20 35.84 2.03
CA VAL A 304 -3.98 35.11 3.28
C VAL A 304 -2.49 34.92 3.57
N ALA A 305 -1.66 34.75 2.52
CA ALA A 305 -0.21 34.58 2.64
C ALA A 305 0.57 35.86 3.03
N LYS A 306 -0.06 37.04 3.06
CA LYS A 306 0.57 38.31 3.51
C LYS A 306 0.33 38.65 4.99
N ILE A 307 -0.38 37.80 5.73
CA ILE A 307 -0.54 37.93 7.17
C ILE A 307 0.61 37.15 7.82
N ASP A 308 1.44 37.82 8.64
CA ASP A 308 2.48 37.15 9.41
C ASP A 308 1.83 36.13 10.36
N ILE A 309 1.96 34.84 10.03
CA ILE A 309 1.39 33.74 10.80
C ILE A 309 2.22 33.55 12.07
N VAL A 310 1.66 33.92 13.22
CA VAL A 310 2.23 33.60 14.54
C VAL A 310 1.82 32.18 14.93
N GLN A 311 2.74 31.41 15.54
CA GLN A 311 2.47 30.05 16.02
C GLN A 311 1.14 29.96 16.79
N GLY A 312 0.22 29.11 16.31
CA GLY A 312 -1.09 28.88 16.94
C GLY A 312 -2.33 29.11 16.07
N GLN A 313 -2.23 29.16 14.74
CA GLN A 313 -3.39 29.30 13.85
C GLN A 313 -3.62 28.07 12.96
N VAL A 314 -4.90 27.70 12.79
CA VAL A 314 -5.37 26.64 11.89
C VAL A 314 -5.92 27.25 10.61
N ILE A 315 -5.49 26.72 9.47
CA ILE A 315 -6.11 26.90 8.15
C ILE A 315 -6.93 25.64 7.88
N THR A 316 -8.22 25.77 7.55
CA THR A 316 -9.02 24.63 7.05
C THR A 316 -9.14 24.67 5.53
N ARG A 317 -8.77 23.57 4.87
CA ARG A 317 -9.27 23.20 3.53
C ARG A 317 -10.59 22.44 3.70
N GLY A 318 -11.61 22.78 2.93
CA GLY A 318 -12.83 21.99 2.79
C GLY A 318 -13.36 22.11 1.35
N MET A 319 -13.58 20.97 0.71
CA MET A 319 -14.24 20.88 -0.60
C MET A 319 -15.76 20.89 -0.44
N LEU A 320 -16.43 21.47 -1.44
CA LEU A 320 -17.85 21.37 -1.70
C LEU A 320 -18.27 19.91 -1.98
N THR A 321 -19.30 19.43 -1.31
CA THR A 321 -20.16 18.35 -1.82
C THR A 321 -21.61 18.80 -1.72
N GLY A 322 -22.30 18.90 -2.86
CA GLY A 322 -23.56 19.63 -3.02
C GLY A 322 -24.85 18.86 -2.71
N SER A 323 -25.98 19.56 -2.74
CA SER A 323 -27.01 19.41 -3.79
C SER A 323 -28.22 20.32 -3.51
N LYS A 324 -28.72 20.93 -4.59
CA LYS A 324 -29.91 21.80 -4.78
C LYS A 324 -29.70 23.29 -4.60
#